data_AF-A0AAP8N7G0-F1
#
_entry.id   AF-A0AAP8N7G0-F1
#
_cell.length_a   1.000
_cell.length_b   1.000
_cell.length_c   1.000
_cell.angle_alpha   90.00
_cell.angle_beta   90.00
_cell.angle_gamma   90.00
#
_symmetry.space_group_name_H-M   'P 1'
#
loop_
_entity.id
_entity.type
_entity.pdbx_description
1 polymer ?
#
loop_
_entity_poly.entity_id
_entity_poly.type
_entity_poly.pdbx_seq_one_letter_code
_entity_poly.pdbx_strand_id
1 'polypeptide(L)'
;SAVVIALVLLGKYLESRAKRQTASAIRALEALRPERAIQVIDGREQEVAISALRLNDLVLVKPGERFPVDGEVVEGQSHADEA
;
A
#
# COMPACT_ATOMS: atom_id res chain seq x y z
N SER A 1 18.74 -43.73 10.57
CA SER A 1 17.99 -42.96 9.56
C SER A 1 17.01 -41.92 10.12
N ALA A 2 16.45 -42.10 11.33
CA ALA A 2 15.49 -41.15 11.92
C ALA A 2 16.05 -39.72 12.16
N VAL A 3 17.32 -39.60 12.56
CA VAL A 3 17.97 -38.30 12.82
C VAL A 3 18.08 -37.46 11.54
N VAL A 4 18.41 -38.08 10.40
CA VAL A 4 18.51 -37.39 9.11
C VAL A 4 17.15 -36.85 8.67
N ILE A 5 16.10 -37.66 8.81
CA ILE A 5 14.72 -37.24 8.50
C ILE A 5 14.31 -36.08 9.41
N ALA A 6 14.59 -36.16 10.72
CA ALA A 6 14.28 -35.10 11.66
C ALA A 6 14.99 -33.77 11.30
N LEU A 7 16.28 -33.82 10.91
CA LEU A 7 17.03 -32.63 10.49
C LEU A 7 16.49 -32.01 9.20
N VAL A 8 16.07 -32.83 8.23
CA VAL A 8 15.44 -32.34 6.98
C VAL A 8 14.10 -31.67 7.28
N LEU A 9 13.27 -32.25 8.15
CA LEU A 9 12.00 -31.67 8.55
C LEU A 9 12.20 -30.35 9.32
N LEU A 10 13.18 -30.29 10.21
CA LEU A 10 13.56 -29.07 10.91
C LEU A 10 14.00 -27.98 9.92
N GLY A 11 14.83 -28.31 8.93
CA GLY A 11 15.25 -27.38 7.87
C GLY A 11 14.06 -26.83 7.08
N LYS A 12 13.15 -27.69 6.65
CA LYS A 12 11.90 -27.30 5.94
C LYS A 12 11.00 -26.41 6.81
N TYR A 13 10.91 -26.70 8.10
CA TYR A 13 10.14 -25.89 9.04
C TYR A 13 10.75 -24.48 9.20
N LEU A 14 12.07 -24.39 9.39
CA LEU A 14 12.78 -23.12 9.50
C LEU A 14 12.67 -22.29 8.20
N GLU A 15 12.83 -22.93 7.05
CA GLU A 15 12.65 -22.28 5.73
C GLU A 15 11.23 -21.73 5.57
N SER A 16 10.21 -22.53 5.90
CA SER A 16 8.81 -22.14 5.82
C SER A 16 8.48 -20.99 6.79
N ARG A 17 9.05 -21.01 7.99
CA ARG A 17 8.90 -19.93 8.98
C ARG A 17 9.54 -18.63 8.47
N ALA A 18 10.75 -18.69 7.92
CA ALA A 18 11.44 -17.53 7.37
C ALA A 18 10.62 -16.89 6.22
N LYS A 19 10.14 -17.71 5.27
CA LYS A 19 9.30 -17.21 4.15
C LYS A 19 8.02 -16.53 4.63
N ARG A 20 7.35 -17.09 5.64
CA ARG A 20 6.14 -16.47 6.22
C ARG A 20 6.42 -15.09 6.84
N GLN A 21 7.54 -14.97 7.56
CA GLN A 21 7.95 -13.72 8.20
C GLN A 21 8.25 -12.62 7.18
N THR A 22 8.95 -12.95 6.08
CA THR A 22 9.20 -11.99 5.01
C THR A 22 7.91 -11.55 4.33
N ALA A 23 7.01 -12.49 4.04
CA ALA A 23 5.74 -12.18 3.38
C ALA A 23 4.80 -11.33 4.26
N SER A 24 4.84 -11.48 5.59
CA SER A 24 4.05 -10.61 6.49
C SER A 24 4.55 -9.18 6.53
N ALA A 25 5.86 -8.96 6.41
CA ALA A 25 6.42 -7.61 6.39
C ALA A 25 6.00 -6.85 5.12
N ILE A 26 5.98 -7.52 3.96
CA ILE A 26 5.49 -6.94 2.69
C ILE A 26 4.01 -6.57 2.80
N ARG A 27 3.17 -7.48 3.30
CA ARG A 27 1.73 -7.21 3.49
C ARG A 27 1.46 -6.04 4.44
N ALA A 28 2.31 -5.87 5.46
CA ALA A 28 2.18 -4.75 6.38
C ALA A 28 2.52 -3.41 5.70
N LEU A 29 3.44 -3.40 4.74
CA LEU A 29 3.72 -2.22 3.91
C LEU A 29 2.57 -1.90 2.96
N GLU A 30 1.97 -2.93 2.33
CA GLU A 30 0.79 -2.75 1.45
C GLU A 30 -0.40 -2.14 2.19
N ALA A 31 -0.65 -2.55 3.44
CA ALA A 31 -1.74 -2.02 4.27
C ALA A 31 -1.57 -0.55 4.69
N LEU A 32 -0.38 0.02 4.54
CA LEU A 32 -0.13 1.44 4.81
C LEU A 32 -0.48 2.35 3.63
N ARG A 33 -0.74 1.78 2.45
CA ARG A 33 -1.14 2.56 1.28
C ARG A 33 -2.62 2.96 1.43
N PRO A 34 -2.99 4.21 1.14
CA PRO A 34 -4.40 4.58 1.05
C PRO A 34 -5.10 3.65 0.05
N GLU A 35 -6.26 3.12 0.39
CA GLU A 35 -7.05 2.29 -0.54
C GLU A 35 -8.08 3.12 -1.32
N ARG A 36 -8.33 4.35 -0.85
CA ARG A 36 -9.37 5.25 -1.33
C ARG A 36 -8.80 6.65 -1.58
N ALA A 37 -9.44 7.35 -2.50
CA ALA A 37 -9.13 8.72 -2.88
C ALA A 37 -10.42 9.54 -2.96
N ILE A 38 -10.33 10.85 -2.74
CA ILE A 38 -11.44 11.78 -2.94
C ILE A 38 -11.33 12.34 -4.35
N GLN A 39 -12.13 11.81 -5.27
CA GLN A 39 -12.25 12.34 -6.62
C GLN A 39 -13.17 13.57 -6.62
N VAL A 40 -12.83 14.57 -7.43
CA VAL A 40 -13.66 15.76 -7.64
C VAL A 40 -14.23 15.73 -9.04
N ILE A 41 -15.55 15.63 -9.17
CA ILE A 41 -16.28 15.67 -10.44
C ILE A 41 -17.29 16.81 -10.38
N ASP A 42 -17.20 17.77 -11.31
CA ASP A 42 -18.10 18.93 -11.39
C ASP A 42 -18.24 19.68 -10.04
N GLY A 43 -17.13 19.78 -9.29
CA GLY A 43 -17.08 20.42 -7.97
C GLY A 43 -17.68 19.59 -6.83
N ARG A 44 -18.02 18.32 -7.05
CA ARG A 44 -18.50 17.41 -6.00
C ARG A 44 -17.43 16.40 -5.62
N GLU A 45 -17.22 16.26 -4.31
CA GLU A 45 -16.35 15.24 -3.73
C GLU A 45 -17.04 13.87 -3.74
N GLN A 46 -16.33 12.86 -4.25
CA GLN A 46 -16.74 11.46 -4.18
C GLN A 46 -15.56 10.59 -3.73
N GLU A 47 -15.78 9.78 -2.71
CA GLU A 47 -14.76 8.84 -2.24
C GLU A 47 -14.80 7.55 -3.08
N VAL A 48 -13.74 7.32 -3.85
CA VAL A 48 -13.61 6.18 -4.77
C VAL A 48 -12.41 5.31 -4.42
N ALA A 49 -12.43 4.05 -4.83
CA ALA A 49 -11.24 3.21 -4.76
C ALA A 49 -10.17 3.73 -5.73
N ILE A 50 -8.89 3.66 -5.35
CA ILE A 50 -7.79 4.11 -6.23
C ILE A 50 -7.81 3.39 -7.58
N SER A 51 -8.21 2.12 -7.60
CA SER A 51 -8.35 1.32 -8.83
C SER A 51 -9.42 1.84 -9.81
N ALA A 52 -10.34 2.70 -9.35
CA ALA A 52 -11.37 3.31 -10.18
C ALA A 52 -10.95 4.65 -10.80
N LEU A 53 -9.84 5.24 -10.34
CA LEU A 53 -9.30 6.48 -10.89
C LEU A 53 -8.77 6.28 -12.32
N ARG A 54 -8.91 7.32 -13.12
CA ARG A 54 -8.44 7.41 -14.50
C ARG A 54 -7.45 8.56 -14.65
N LEU A 55 -6.67 8.51 -15.73
CA LEU A 55 -5.76 9.59 -16.09
C LEU A 55 -6.56 10.90 -16.28
N ASN A 56 -6.04 11.99 -15.71
CA ASN A 56 -6.66 13.33 -15.68
C ASN A 56 -7.84 13.50 -14.72
N ASP A 57 -8.13 12.51 -13.85
CA ASP A 57 -9.06 12.74 -12.75
C ASP A 57 -8.49 13.75 -11.75
N LEU A 58 -9.35 14.64 -11.25
CA LEU A 58 -9.00 15.55 -10.17
C LEU A 58 -9.18 14.84 -8.82
N VAL A 59 -8.15 14.88 -7.99
CA VAL A 59 -8.15 14.28 -6.67
C VAL A 59 -7.89 15.36 -5.63
N LEU A 60 -8.73 15.43 -4.61
CA LEU A 60 -8.57 16.31 -3.46
C LEU A 60 -7.75 15.59 -2.38
N VAL A 61 -6.72 16.25 -1.89
CA VAL A 61 -5.91 15.78 -0.75
C VAL A 61 -6.02 16.81 0.37
N LYS A 62 -6.53 16.39 1.52
CA LYS A 62 -6.70 17.28 2.69
C LYS A 62 -5.41 17.33 3.52
N PRO A 63 -5.19 18.40 4.30
CA PRO A 63 -4.01 18.50 5.15
C PRO A 63 -3.86 17.29 6.09
N GLY A 64 -2.67 16.67 6.09
CA GLY A 64 -2.38 15.48 6.89
C GLY A 64 -2.78 14.15 6.24
N GLU A 65 -3.45 14.18 5.08
CA GLU A 65 -3.68 12.97 4.29
C GLU A 65 -2.44 12.57 3.48
N ARG A 66 -2.35 11.27 3.19
CA ARG A 66 -1.34 10.76 2.26
C ARG A 66 -1.80 10.94 0.82
N PHE A 67 -0.86 11.19 -0.08
CA PHE A 67 -1.14 11.22 -1.51
C PHE A 67 -1.54 9.82 -1.99
N PRO A 68 -2.74 9.63 -2.56
CA PRO A 68 -3.22 8.30 -2.96
C PRO A 68 -2.55 7.80 -4.25
N VAL A 69 -2.20 8.73 -5.16
CA VAL A 69 -1.61 8.45 -6.47
C VAL A 69 -0.59 9.52 -6.85
N ASP A 70 0.28 9.19 -7.80
CA ASP A 70 1.17 10.14 -8.44
C ASP A 70 0.35 11.11 -9.31
N GLY A 71 0.78 12.37 -9.37
CA GLY A 71 0.10 13.40 -10.14
C GLY A 71 0.80 14.75 -10.10
N GLU A 72 0.16 15.75 -10.69
CA GLU A 72 0.62 17.13 -10.68
C GLU A 72 -0.36 17.99 -9.89
N VAL A 73 0.16 18.94 -9.11
CA VAL A 73 -0.67 19.87 -8.32
C VAL A 73 -1.29 20.90 -9.26
N VAL A 74 -2.61 20.83 -9.45
CA VAL A 74 -3.37 21.77 -10.28
C VAL A 74 -3.79 23.04 -9.52
N GLU A 75 -4.04 22.93 -8.21
CA GLU A 75 -4.54 24.02 -7.37
C GLU A 75 -4.11 23.83 -5.91
N GLY A 76 -3.83 24.94 -5.23
CA GLY A 76 -3.45 24.96 -3.82
C GLY A 76 -1.94 24.84 -3.58
N GLN A 77 -1.55 24.96 -2.31
CA GLN A 77 -0.17 24.82 -1.88
C GLN A 77 -0.15 24.26 -0.46
N SER A 78 0.74 23.29 -0.21
CA SER A 78 0.96 22.70 1.11
C SER A 78 2.38 22.15 1.20
N HIS A 79 2.77 21.72 2.40
CA HIS A 79 3.98 20.93 2.61
C HIS A 79 3.61 19.44 2.63
N ALA A 80 4.41 18.64 1.94
CA ALA A 80 4.29 17.19 1.89
C ALA A 80 5.55 16.55 2.52
N ASP A 81 5.37 15.41 3.17
CA ASP A 81 6.46 14.57 3.64
C ASP A 81 6.58 13.34 2.72
N GLU A 82 7.77 13.13 2.16
CA GLU A 82 8.09 12.03 1.22
C GLU A 82 9.06 10.99 1.85
N ALA A 83 9.37 11.13 3.14
CA ALA A 83 10.37 10.30 3.83
C ALA A 83 9.93 8.84 4.11
#